data_AF-W0MVC1-F1
#
_entry.id   AF-W0MVC1-F1
#
_cell.length_a   1.000
_cell.length_b   1.000
_cell.length_c   1.000
_cell.angle_alpha   90.00
_cell.angle_beta   90.00
_cell.angle_gamma   90.00
#
_symmetry.space_group_name_H-M   'P 1'
#
loop_
_entity.id
_entity.type
_entity.pdbx_description
1 polymer ?
#
loop_
_entity_poly.entity_id
_entity_poly.type
_entity_poly.pdbx_seq_one_letter_code
_entity_poly.pdbx_strand_id
1 'polypeptide(L)'
;MAMHTHTVAIIGMGSRGLSILEQLIGMSRHADQQPLHIEVFDPQPPGSGLHHAQQPDYLMLNTMAGQLSAFSSAFPACEPAGWTFLQWCSARDVRLDERGHVSVDGQGRPVGFGDFVPRRLLGCYLQDSYRFLLQQCPAHVRVRHYAEQVTACRLLPDGNGFRLRSQQRQMSVDAVFLTSGHAAETVKQQVIGETVAIEGLGLTAMDTLASLTQGRGGRYVGDGGFAGWRYLPSGREPRVFLYSRSGLPFHARPQGPPSSEAALPRLFFTAEAINGLRQQRPAGQLDFRCDVLPLIKDEMRAVFYQAKARLAAPRHVQSVQQLLRETASRPALFARLAEQWGDFDPDEWLVTERWSGSAEAYAAWFVDWIKRDLALSRLGTAQSPIRLALEVWRDYRDVLRLVAERNGLTEASTLDFYGTWAGLSNRLVGGPQKERHEDLLALITAGVVTVLPPVDAAPQSRMPADSVIAARVAHSGLSRNAQGVIGDLLKQGLIRAAHAWPADGIETDQAGRALDRHGSPQPRLWILGPAIEGCTFYNHYVPTPDPTCHALIEARRAVESCLEMLAAHVSEDFTHSFKEVL
;
A
#
# COMPACT_ATOMS: atom_id res chain seq x y z
N MET A 1 24.24 -33.71 21.41
CA MET A 1 22.88 -33.55 20.86
C MET A 1 23.02 -33.35 19.36
N ALA A 2 22.31 -34.12 18.53
CA ALA A 2 22.29 -33.84 17.09
C ALA A 2 21.48 -32.55 16.88
N MET A 3 22.13 -31.49 16.39
CA MET A 3 21.44 -30.26 16.05
C MET A 3 20.60 -30.51 14.80
N HIS A 4 19.27 -30.53 14.97
CA HIS A 4 18.35 -30.64 13.85
C HIS A 4 18.37 -29.32 13.08
N THR A 5 18.57 -29.37 11.76
CA THR A 5 18.60 -28.17 10.93
C THR A 5 17.21 -27.90 10.39
N HIS A 6 16.59 -26.81 10.83
CA HIS A 6 15.28 -26.40 10.33
C HIS A 6 15.41 -25.71 8.97
N THR A 7 14.45 -25.95 8.08
CA THR A 7 14.38 -25.34 6.74
C THR A 7 13.08 -24.55 6.59
N VAL A 8 13.18 -23.23 6.46
CA VAL A 8 12.07 -22.31 6.30
C VAL A 8 12.08 -21.74 4.88
N ALA A 9 10.95 -21.76 4.18
CA ALA A 9 10.81 -21.12 2.89
C ALA A 9 10.17 -19.72 2.97
N ILE A 10 10.68 -18.79 2.17
CA ILE A 10 10.02 -17.50 1.90
C ILE A 10 9.66 -17.47 0.42
N ILE A 11 8.36 -17.43 0.11
CA ILE A 11 7.83 -17.35 -1.26
C ILE A 11 7.45 -15.89 -1.54
N GLY A 12 8.22 -15.24 -2.41
CA GLY A 12 8.21 -13.79 -2.63
C GLY A 12 9.26 -13.10 -1.78
N MET A 13 10.11 -12.30 -2.41
CA MET A 13 11.17 -11.51 -1.79
C MET A 13 11.06 -10.06 -2.23
N GLY A 14 9.85 -9.51 -2.16
CA GLY A 14 9.62 -8.07 -2.18
C GLY A 14 9.82 -7.44 -0.80
N SER A 15 9.27 -6.24 -0.58
CA SER A 15 9.37 -5.54 0.70
C SER A 15 8.87 -6.36 1.90
N ARG A 16 7.78 -7.13 1.74
CA ARG A 16 7.23 -7.98 2.81
C ARG A 16 8.09 -9.21 3.12
N GLY A 17 8.60 -9.89 2.09
CA GLY A 17 9.54 -11.00 2.25
C GLY A 17 10.85 -10.54 2.89
N LEU A 18 11.30 -9.33 2.56
CA LEU A 18 12.47 -8.70 3.17
C LEU A 18 12.27 -8.43 4.67
N SER A 19 11.08 -7.98 5.09
CA SER A 19 10.75 -7.84 6.52
C SER A 19 10.79 -9.18 7.27
N ILE A 20 10.31 -10.27 6.65
CA ILE A 20 10.43 -11.62 7.23
C ILE A 20 11.90 -12.04 7.36
N LEU A 21 12.70 -11.81 6.31
CA LEU A 21 14.13 -12.13 6.33
C LEU A 21 14.87 -11.34 7.41
N GLU A 22 14.58 -10.04 7.57
CA GLU A 22 15.14 -9.20 8.63
C GLU A 22 14.87 -9.81 10.00
N GLN A 23 13.61 -10.15 10.29
CA GLN A 23 13.22 -10.67 11.61
C GLN A 23 13.77 -12.07 11.87
N LEU A 24 13.82 -12.96 10.86
CA LEU A 24 14.47 -14.27 11.00
C LEU A 24 15.95 -14.13 11.36
N ILE A 25 16.70 -13.27 10.64
CA ILE A 25 18.12 -13.05 10.90
C ILE A 25 18.31 -12.42 12.28
N GLY A 26 17.55 -11.37 12.61
CA GLY A 26 17.64 -10.68 13.89
C GLY A 26 17.39 -11.60 15.08
N MET A 27 16.33 -12.40 15.04
CA MET A 27 15.98 -13.30 16.15
C MET A 27 16.95 -14.47 16.28
N SER A 28 17.42 -15.05 15.17
CA SER A 28 18.42 -16.14 15.22
C SER A 28 19.78 -15.70 15.78
N ARG A 29 20.09 -14.40 15.80
CA ARG A 29 21.31 -13.89 16.47
C ARG A 29 21.24 -13.97 17.99
N HIS A 30 20.03 -14.02 18.55
CA HIS A 30 19.77 -14.04 19.99
C HIS A 30 19.24 -15.40 20.49
N ALA A 31 18.85 -16.29 19.58
CA ALA A 31 18.41 -17.64 19.91
C ALA A 31 19.60 -18.57 20.22
N ASP A 32 19.31 -19.73 20.82
CA ASP A 32 20.24 -20.85 20.86
C ASP A 32 20.71 -21.18 19.43
N GLN A 33 21.95 -21.66 19.27
CA GLN A 33 22.60 -21.89 17.97
C GLN A 33 21.99 -23.07 17.15
N GLN A 34 20.67 -23.16 17.07
CA GLN A 34 19.95 -24.11 16.23
C GLN A 34 20.19 -23.76 14.75
N PRO A 35 20.72 -24.68 13.93
CA PRO A 35 20.95 -24.43 12.52
C PRO A 35 19.64 -24.14 11.78
N LEU A 36 19.63 -23.08 10.97
CA LEU A 36 18.46 -22.63 10.21
C LEU A 36 18.84 -22.38 8.75
N HIS A 37 18.15 -23.06 7.84
CA HIS A 37 18.19 -22.81 6.41
C HIS A 37 16.97 -21.98 5.98
N ILE A 38 17.22 -20.86 5.31
CA ILE A 38 16.21 -19.97 4.77
C ILE A 38 16.25 -20.06 3.24
N GLU A 39 15.24 -20.70 2.66
CA GLU A 39 15.14 -20.96 1.23
C GLU A 39 14.18 -19.92 0.60
N VAL A 40 14.75 -18.95 -0.11
CA VAL A 40 14.03 -17.82 -0.70
C VAL A 40 13.67 -18.13 -2.16
N PHE A 41 12.40 -18.06 -2.50
CA PHE A 41 11.91 -18.22 -3.87
C PHE A 41 11.31 -16.93 -4.39
N ASP A 42 11.95 -16.33 -5.38
CA ASP A 42 11.42 -15.18 -6.11
C ASP A 42 11.98 -15.20 -7.54
N PRO A 43 11.15 -15.20 -8.61
CA PRO A 43 11.64 -15.17 -9.98
C PRO A 43 12.37 -13.87 -10.36
N GLN A 44 12.21 -12.81 -9.57
CA GLN A 44 12.85 -11.51 -9.76
C GLN A 44 14.08 -11.38 -8.86
N PRO A 45 14.97 -10.40 -9.14
CA PRO A 45 16.04 -10.05 -8.21
C PRO A 45 15.49 -9.77 -6.79
N PRO A 46 16.07 -10.38 -5.74
CA PRO A 46 15.54 -10.31 -4.39
C PRO A 46 15.58 -8.87 -3.83
N GLY A 47 14.56 -8.51 -3.07
CA GLY A 47 14.33 -7.19 -2.48
C GLY A 47 13.34 -6.34 -3.29
N SER A 48 13.54 -6.22 -4.61
CA SER A 48 12.85 -5.21 -5.42
C SER A 48 11.32 -5.39 -5.54
N GLY A 49 10.81 -6.63 -5.51
CA GLY A 49 9.40 -6.90 -5.82
C GLY A 49 8.96 -6.23 -7.14
N LEU A 50 7.91 -5.40 -7.09
CA LEU A 50 7.39 -4.65 -8.25
C LEU A 50 8.20 -3.37 -8.62
N HIS A 51 9.17 -2.99 -7.79
CA HIS A 51 10.02 -1.83 -7.99
C HIS A 51 11.33 -2.26 -8.66
N HIS A 52 11.29 -2.62 -9.94
CA HIS A 52 12.51 -3.11 -10.61
C HIS A 52 13.57 -2.00 -10.76
N ALA A 53 14.82 -2.31 -10.46
CA ALA A 53 15.97 -1.39 -10.53
C ALA A 53 16.27 -0.84 -11.95
N GLN A 54 15.64 -1.41 -12.98
CA GLN A 54 15.79 -1.00 -14.38
C GLN A 54 14.57 -0.21 -14.91
N GLN A 55 13.59 0.10 -14.05
CA GLN A 55 12.45 0.92 -14.45
C GLN A 55 12.92 2.32 -14.90
N PRO A 56 12.29 2.90 -15.94
CA PRO A 56 12.62 4.24 -16.38
C PRO A 56 12.19 5.31 -15.37
N ASP A 57 12.87 6.46 -15.40
CA ASP A 57 12.69 7.52 -14.39
C ASP A 57 11.31 8.17 -14.39
N TYR A 58 10.61 8.12 -15.51
CA TYR A 58 9.24 8.62 -15.58
C TYR A 58 8.24 7.77 -14.80
N LEU A 59 8.64 6.60 -14.27
CA LEU A 59 7.83 5.81 -13.34
C LEU A 59 8.20 6.17 -11.90
N MET A 60 7.37 7.03 -11.30
CA MET A 60 7.64 7.65 -10.01
C MET A 60 6.93 6.93 -8.86
N LEU A 61 7.50 7.00 -7.66
CA LEU A 61 6.84 6.57 -6.43
C LEU A 61 5.67 7.50 -6.11
N ASN A 62 4.64 6.96 -5.46
CA ASN A 62 3.52 7.70 -4.89
C ASN A 62 3.65 7.89 -3.36
N THR A 63 4.84 7.62 -2.83
CA THR A 63 5.21 7.78 -1.42
C THR A 63 6.48 8.62 -1.35
N MET A 64 6.51 9.53 -0.38
CA MET A 64 7.64 10.44 -0.17
C MET A 64 8.89 9.66 0.26
N ALA A 65 10.07 10.09 -0.19
CA ALA A 65 11.34 9.42 0.10
C ALA A 65 11.61 9.26 1.60
N GLY A 66 11.24 10.26 2.41
CA GLY A 66 11.40 10.25 3.86
C GLY A 66 10.49 9.26 4.61
N GLN A 67 9.48 8.70 3.94
CA GLN A 67 8.51 7.78 4.55
C GLN A 67 8.86 6.29 4.31
N LEU A 68 10.00 5.99 3.71
CA LEU A 68 10.34 4.63 3.25
C LEU A 68 11.52 4.04 4.04
N SER A 69 11.36 2.80 4.50
CA SER A 69 12.42 2.00 5.10
C SER A 69 12.20 0.52 4.80
N ALA A 70 13.29 -0.22 4.59
CA ALA A 70 13.29 -1.68 4.56
C ALA A 70 13.40 -2.30 5.97
N PHE A 71 13.85 -1.50 6.95
CA PHE A 71 14.29 -1.97 8.25
C PHE A 71 13.38 -1.51 9.37
N SER A 72 13.21 -2.37 10.36
CA SER A 72 12.51 -2.10 11.61
C SER A 72 13.35 -1.20 12.52
N SER A 73 12.80 -0.05 12.90
CA SER A 73 13.42 0.83 13.91
C SER A 73 13.17 0.36 15.35
N ALA A 74 12.10 -0.40 15.58
CA ALA A 74 11.77 -0.96 16.90
C ALA A 74 12.50 -2.28 17.18
N PHE A 75 12.70 -3.10 16.14
CA PHE A 75 13.25 -4.45 16.25
C PHE A 75 14.25 -4.73 15.11
N PRO A 76 15.37 -3.98 15.02
CA PRO A 76 16.32 -4.15 13.93
C PRO A 76 17.04 -5.50 14.03
N ALA A 77 17.45 -6.04 12.88
CA ALA A 77 18.21 -7.28 12.84
C ALA A 77 19.62 -7.16 13.44
N CYS A 78 20.19 -5.96 13.47
CA CYS A 78 21.51 -5.67 13.99
C CYS A 78 21.61 -4.20 14.42
N GLU A 79 22.61 -3.89 15.25
CA GLU A 79 22.94 -2.52 15.63
C GLU A 79 24.31 -2.10 15.09
N PRO A 80 24.42 -0.96 14.37
CA PRO A 80 23.32 -0.07 13.99
C PRO A 80 22.39 -0.71 12.95
N ALA A 81 21.11 -0.31 12.98
CA ALA A 81 20.14 -0.69 11.96
C ALA A 81 20.57 -0.25 10.55
N GLY A 82 20.04 -0.93 9.52
CA GLY A 82 20.27 -0.52 8.13
C GLY A 82 19.67 0.84 7.80
N TRP A 83 20.20 1.52 6.80
CA TRP A 83 19.77 2.87 6.41
C TRP A 83 18.32 2.92 5.96
N THR A 84 17.61 3.99 6.31
CA THR A 84 16.33 4.36 5.67
C THR A 84 16.55 4.70 4.20
N PHE A 85 15.48 4.76 3.40
CA PHE A 85 15.61 5.06 1.98
C PHE A 85 16.23 6.45 1.72
N LEU A 86 15.84 7.45 2.52
CA LEU A 86 16.41 8.80 2.41
C LEU A 86 17.90 8.83 2.80
N GLN A 87 18.29 8.13 3.87
CA GLN A 87 19.70 8.01 4.26
C GLN A 87 20.53 7.33 3.16
N TRP A 88 19.99 6.28 2.52
CA TRP A 88 20.62 5.61 1.39
C TRP A 88 20.77 6.53 0.17
N CYS A 89 19.76 7.37 -0.13
CA CYS A 89 19.84 8.34 -1.23
C CYS A 89 20.97 9.35 -0.98
N SER A 90 21.06 9.87 0.26
CA SER A 90 22.12 10.80 0.67
C SER A 90 23.50 10.15 0.62
N ALA A 91 23.64 8.91 1.10
CA ALA A 91 24.90 8.17 1.08
C ALA A 91 25.41 7.89 -0.33
N ARG A 92 24.52 7.85 -1.32
CA ARG A 92 24.85 7.66 -2.74
C ARG A 92 24.92 8.95 -3.56
N ASP A 93 24.78 10.10 -2.91
CA ASP A 93 24.68 11.42 -3.54
C ASP A 93 23.69 11.43 -4.72
N VAL A 94 22.50 10.82 -4.52
CA VAL A 94 21.46 10.85 -5.54
C VAL A 94 20.97 12.29 -5.72
N ARG A 95 21.03 12.77 -6.96
CA ARG A 95 20.62 14.13 -7.34
C ARG A 95 19.45 14.11 -8.30
N LEU A 96 18.51 15.03 -8.11
CA LEU A 96 17.30 15.16 -8.90
C LEU A 96 17.35 16.40 -9.79
N ASP A 97 16.88 16.26 -11.02
CA ASP A 97 16.64 17.38 -11.93
C ASP A 97 15.34 18.14 -11.57
N GLU A 98 14.97 19.15 -12.37
CA GLU A 98 13.76 19.95 -12.17
C GLU A 98 12.45 19.13 -12.26
N ARG A 99 12.49 17.96 -12.90
CA ARG A 99 11.37 17.02 -13.05
C ARG A 99 11.31 15.99 -11.93
N GLY A 100 12.31 15.97 -11.04
CA GLY A 100 12.44 14.94 -10.01
C GLY A 100 13.00 13.61 -10.54
N HIS A 101 13.50 13.56 -11.78
CA HIS A 101 14.23 12.41 -12.30
C HIS A 101 15.70 12.46 -11.84
N VAL A 102 16.44 11.36 -11.98
CA VAL A 102 17.86 11.38 -11.60
C VAL A 102 18.64 12.23 -12.60
N SER A 103 19.36 13.23 -12.08
CA SER A 103 20.20 14.13 -12.87
C SER A 103 21.36 13.36 -13.51
N VAL A 104 21.44 13.42 -14.84
CA VAL A 104 22.45 12.70 -15.64
C VAL A 104 23.82 13.39 -15.60
N ASP A 105 23.82 14.72 -15.42
CA ASP A 105 25.02 15.57 -15.34
C ASP A 105 25.55 15.77 -13.91
N GLY A 106 24.84 15.23 -12.91
CA GLY A 106 25.17 15.39 -11.49
C GLY A 106 24.97 16.81 -10.94
N GLN A 107 24.40 17.74 -11.70
CA GLN A 107 24.17 19.14 -11.28
C GLN A 107 22.82 19.34 -10.57
N GLY A 108 22.04 18.28 -10.39
CA GLY A 108 20.77 18.31 -9.67
C GLY A 108 20.89 18.60 -8.16
N ARG A 109 19.74 18.82 -7.53
CA ARG A 109 19.65 18.99 -6.07
C ARG A 109 19.59 17.63 -5.35
N PRO A 110 20.02 17.53 -4.08
CA PRO A 110 19.85 16.29 -3.32
C PRO A 110 18.37 15.93 -3.12
N VAL A 111 18.12 14.63 -2.90
CA VAL A 111 16.80 14.11 -2.52
C VAL A 111 16.41 14.66 -1.13
N GLY A 112 15.23 15.29 -1.07
CA GLY A 112 14.60 15.78 0.15
C GLY A 112 13.54 14.82 0.69
N PHE A 113 13.11 15.05 1.94
CA PHE A 113 12.11 14.21 2.60
C PHE A 113 10.82 14.07 1.79
N GLY A 114 10.28 15.19 1.29
CA GLY A 114 8.98 15.28 0.62
C GLY A 114 9.01 14.92 -0.87
N ASP A 115 10.14 14.44 -1.39
CA ASP A 115 10.26 14.11 -2.80
C ASP A 115 9.60 12.78 -3.14
N PHE A 116 8.88 12.78 -4.26
CA PHE A 116 8.49 11.57 -4.96
C PHE A 116 9.57 11.29 -6.01
N VAL A 117 10.25 10.14 -5.91
CA VAL A 117 11.42 9.83 -6.75
C VAL A 117 11.18 8.63 -7.67
N PRO A 118 12.02 8.38 -8.68
CA PRO A 118 11.89 7.22 -9.56
C PRO A 118 11.82 5.89 -8.80
N ARG A 119 10.89 5.01 -9.20
CA ARG A 119 10.69 3.69 -8.56
C ARG A 119 11.93 2.81 -8.61
N ARG A 120 12.75 2.95 -9.65
CA ARG A 120 13.99 2.18 -9.75
C ARG A 120 14.95 2.44 -8.59
N LEU A 121 14.94 3.63 -7.99
CA LEU A 121 15.77 3.94 -6.83
C LEU A 121 15.34 3.12 -5.61
N LEU A 122 14.02 2.99 -5.38
CA LEU A 122 13.51 2.11 -4.34
C LEU A 122 13.86 0.64 -4.63
N GLY A 123 13.82 0.22 -5.89
CA GLY A 123 14.29 -1.08 -6.33
C GLY A 123 15.74 -1.36 -5.96
N CYS A 124 16.64 -0.42 -6.29
CA CYS A 124 18.05 -0.51 -5.91
C CYS A 124 18.21 -0.58 -4.39
N TYR A 125 17.53 0.30 -3.65
CA TYR A 125 17.58 0.33 -2.18
C TYR A 125 17.17 -1.02 -1.57
N LEU A 126 16.04 -1.59 -1.99
CA LEU A 126 15.57 -2.87 -1.44
C LEU A 126 16.53 -4.03 -1.77
N GLN A 127 17.16 -4.02 -2.96
CA GLN A 127 18.20 -5.00 -3.31
C GLN A 127 19.46 -4.83 -2.46
N ASP A 128 19.86 -3.59 -2.16
CA ASP A 128 20.99 -3.34 -1.25
C ASP A 128 20.67 -3.74 0.18
N SER A 129 19.44 -3.48 0.65
CA SER A 129 18.97 -3.92 1.96
C SER A 129 18.98 -5.44 2.08
N TYR A 130 18.59 -6.17 1.03
CA TYR A 130 18.73 -7.62 0.99
C TYR A 130 20.19 -8.06 1.13
N ARG A 131 21.11 -7.47 0.35
CA ARG A 131 22.56 -7.79 0.45
C ARG A 131 23.13 -7.45 1.82
N PHE A 132 22.70 -6.33 2.40
CA PHE A 132 23.09 -5.93 3.76
C PHE A 132 22.67 -6.99 4.78
N LEU A 133 21.41 -7.46 4.74
CA LEU A 133 20.94 -8.50 5.64
C LEU A 133 21.73 -9.81 5.52
N LEU A 134 22.11 -10.22 4.30
CA LEU A 134 22.95 -11.40 4.11
C LEU A 134 24.32 -11.29 4.81
N GLN A 135 24.87 -10.07 4.94
CA GLN A 135 26.12 -9.82 5.67
C GLN A 135 25.93 -9.91 7.20
N GLN A 136 24.69 -9.84 7.69
CA GLN A 136 24.35 -9.91 9.12
C GLN A 136 23.99 -11.33 9.58
N CYS A 137 23.93 -12.32 8.67
CA CYS A 137 23.61 -13.70 9.00
C CYS A 137 24.61 -14.29 10.01
N PRO A 138 24.15 -14.84 11.16
CA PRO A 138 25.02 -15.59 12.06
C PRO A 138 25.46 -16.92 11.40
N ALA A 139 26.55 -17.51 11.89
CA ALA A 139 27.18 -18.67 11.25
C ALA A 139 26.29 -19.92 11.11
N HIS A 140 25.28 -20.07 11.97
CA HIS A 140 24.33 -21.19 11.94
C HIS A 140 23.10 -20.92 11.04
N VAL A 141 22.99 -19.73 10.45
CA VAL A 141 21.91 -19.38 9.51
C VAL A 141 22.46 -19.35 8.09
N ARG A 142 21.82 -20.09 7.18
CA ARG A 142 22.14 -20.09 5.76
C ARG A 142 20.96 -19.58 4.95
N VAL A 143 21.17 -18.55 4.15
CA VAL A 143 20.15 -18.04 3.22
C VAL A 143 20.51 -18.45 1.79
N ARG A 144 19.55 -18.98 1.04
CA ARG A 144 19.73 -19.33 -0.37
C ARG A 144 18.57 -18.83 -1.21
N HIS A 145 18.87 -18.09 -2.28
CA HIS A 145 17.87 -17.59 -3.23
C HIS A 145 17.78 -18.49 -4.46
N TYR A 146 16.56 -18.71 -4.91
CA TYR A 146 16.20 -19.35 -6.18
C TYR A 146 15.39 -18.37 -7.01
N ALA A 147 15.91 -18.05 -8.20
CA ALA A 147 15.27 -17.21 -9.21
C ALA A 147 14.10 -17.95 -9.89
N GLU A 148 13.14 -18.42 -9.10
CA GLU A 148 12.15 -19.40 -9.52
C GLU A 148 10.76 -19.07 -8.95
N GLN A 149 9.73 -19.28 -9.76
CA GLN A 149 8.35 -19.19 -9.31
C GLN A 149 7.89 -20.52 -8.70
N VAL A 150 7.40 -20.48 -7.46
CA VAL A 150 6.73 -21.62 -6.84
C VAL A 150 5.32 -21.76 -7.42
N THR A 151 5.01 -22.96 -7.91
CA THR A 151 3.74 -23.27 -8.59
C THR A 151 2.84 -24.18 -7.77
N ALA A 152 3.40 -24.89 -6.78
CA ALA A 152 2.64 -25.75 -5.87
C ALA A 152 3.33 -25.82 -4.50
N CYS A 153 2.52 -25.97 -3.46
CA CYS A 153 2.93 -26.11 -2.06
C CYS A 153 1.99 -27.14 -1.42
N ARG A 154 2.51 -28.35 -1.19
CA ARG A 154 1.70 -29.48 -0.70
C ARG A 154 2.13 -29.90 0.68
N LEU A 155 1.17 -30.17 1.56
CA LEU A 155 1.48 -30.73 2.88
C LEU A 155 2.21 -32.07 2.72
N LEU A 156 3.25 -32.30 3.52
CA LEU A 156 3.93 -33.59 3.58
C LEU A 156 3.01 -34.65 4.20
N PRO A 157 3.18 -35.95 3.86
CA PRO A 157 2.30 -37.01 4.37
C PRO A 157 2.28 -37.17 5.90
N ASP A 158 3.37 -36.79 6.57
CA ASP A 158 3.52 -36.78 8.02
C ASP A 158 2.95 -35.52 8.69
N GLY A 159 2.48 -34.54 7.90
CA GLY A 159 2.00 -33.24 8.38
C GLY A 159 3.09 -32.27 8.84
N ASN A 160 4.36 -32.68 8.81
CA ASN A 160 5.48 -31.92 9.38
C ASN A 160 6.21 -31.06 8.34
N GLY A 161 5.45 -30.31 7.56
CA GLY A 161 5.99 -29.35 6.60
C GLY A 161 5.37 -29.45 5.22
N PHE A 162 6.05 -28.88 4.24
CA PHE A 162 5.54 -28.71 2.87
C PHE A 162 6.56 -29.17 1.83
N ARG A 163 6.05 -29.78 0.76
CA ARG A 163 6.78 -29.97 -0.50
C ARG A 163 6.45 -28.83 -1.46
N LEU A 164 7.44 -27.99 -1.71
CA LEU A 164 7.40 -26.92 -2.70
C LEU A 164 7.79 -27.46 -4.08
N ARG A 165 7.16 -26.94 -5.14
CA ARG A 165 7.51 -27.26 -6.53
C ARG A 165 7.56 -26.01 -7.40
N SER A 166 8.67 -25.85 -8.11
CA SER A 166 8.84 -24.90 -9.22
C SER A 166 8.93 -25.66 -10.55
N GLN A 167 9.26 -24.96 -11.63
CA GLN A 167 9.58 -25.61 -12.91
C GLN A 167 10.87 -26.44 -12.85
N GLN A 168 11.84 -26.04 -12.01
CA GLN A 168 13.18 -26.61 -12.00
C GLN A 168 13.44 -27.54 -10.82
N ARG A 169 12.64 -27.46 -9.75
CA ARG A 169 12.89 -28.24 -8.53
C ARG A 169 11.67 -28.63 -7.73
N GLN A 170 11.91 -29.61 -6.86
CA GLN A 170 11.07 -29.92 -5.71
C GLN A 170 11.92 -29.88 -4.44
N MET A 171 11.36 -29.37 -3.36
CA MET A 171 12.07 -29.19 -2.08
C MET A 171 11.08 -29.38 -0.93
N SER A 172 11.47 -30.15 0.09
CA SER A 172 10.75 -30.23 1.35
C SER A 172 11.26 -29.15 2.31
N VAL A 173 10.36 -28.48 3.02
CA VAL A 173 10.64 -27.45 4.02
C VAL A 173 9.72 -27.63 5.23
N ASP A 174 10.16 -27.20 6.40
CA ASP A 174 9.43 -27.35 7.67
C ASP A 174 8.34 -26.29 7.85
N ALA A 175 8.53 -25.12 7.24
CA ALA A 175 7.65 -23.97 7.36
C ALA A 175 7.69 -23.09 6.10
N VAL A 176 6.60 -22.36 5.84
CA VAL A 176 6.43 -21.50 4.67
C VAL A 176 5.88 -20.13 5.06
N PHE A 177 6.56 -19.07 4.64
CA PHE A 177 6.03 -17.71 4.56
C PHE A 177 5.64 -17.38 3.11
N LEU A 178 4.39 -17.03 2.87
CA LEU A 178 3.92 -16.54 1.58
C LEU A 178 3.78 -15.01 1.60
N THR A 179 4.58 -14.33 0.79
CA THR A 179 4.62 -12.87 0.66
C THR A 179 4.65 -12.41 -0.80
N SER A 180 3.99 -13.18 -1.69
CA SER A 180 4.02 -13.05 -3.15
C SER A 180 3.50 -11.71 -3.72
N GLY A 181 3.06 -10.78 -2.88
CA GLY A 181 2.61 -9.46 -3.31
C GLY A 181 1.24 -9.47 -4.00
N HIS A 182 1.04 -8.51 -4.90
CA HIS A 182 -0.20 -8.36 -5.66
C HIS A 182 -0.37 -9.50 -6.68
N ALA A 183 -1.62 -9.84 -6.98
CA ALA A 183 -1.93 -10.70 -8.12
C ALA A 183 -1.33 -10.12 -9.40
N ALA A 184 -0.66 -10.97 -10.20
CA ALA A 184 -0.19 -10.56 -11.52
C ALA A 184 -1.39 -10.48 -12.47
N GLU A 185 -1.67 -9.30 -13.02
CA GLU A 185 -2.44 -9.26 -14.27
C GLU A 185 -1.55 -9.84 -15.36
N THR A 186 -2.06 -10.82 -16.10
CA THR A 186 -1.40 -11.24 -17.34
C THR A 186 -1.55 -10.11 -18.34
N VAL A 187 -0.65 -9.13 -18.29
CA VAL A 187 -0.52 -8.11 -19.33
C VAL A 187 0.05 -8.84 -20.53
N LYS A 188 -0.84 -9.43 -21.35
CA LYS A 188 -0.45 -9.84 -22.70
C LYS A 188 0.13 -8.59 -23.35
N GLN A 189 1.32 -8.70 -23.95
CA GLN A 189 1.88 -7.62 -24.77
C GLN A 189 0.82 -7.23 -25.80
N GLN A 190 0.12 -6.13 -25.53
CA GLN A 190 -0.93 -5.65 -26.39
C GLN A 190 -0.26 -4.75 -27.42
N VAL A 191 -0.52 -5.03 -28.69
CA VAL A 191 -0.10 -4.14 -29.77
C VAL A 191 -0.83 -2.81 -29.54
N ILE A 192 -0.05 -1.77 -29.26
CA ILE A 192 -0.57 -0.42 -29.04
C ILE A 192 -0.86 0.18 -30.42
N GLY A 193 -2.14 0.41 -30.70
CA GLY A 193 -2.59 1.07 -31.93
C GLY A 193 -2.35 2.58 -31.92
N GLU A 194 -2.81 3.26 -32.98
CA GLU A 194 -2.69 4.72 -33.12
C GLU A 194 -3.60 5.46 -32.15
N THR A 195 -4.73 4.85 -31.77
CA THR A 195 -5.63 5.36 -30.75
C THR A 195 -5.81 4.36 -29.60
N VAL A 196 -5.59 4.82 -28.38
CA VAL A 196 -5.60 3.98 -27.16
C VAL A 196 -6.61 4.53 -26.18
N ALA A 197 -7.40 3.65 -25.57
CA ALA A 197 -8.19 3.99 -24.40
C ALA A 197 -7.56 3.45 -23.12
N ILE A 198 -7.43 4.30 -22.11
CA ILE A 198 -6.95 3.94 -20.77
C ILE A 198 -8.15 3.93 -19.82
N GLU A 199 -8.42 2.76 -19.26
CA GLU A 199 -9.51 2.55 -18.31
C GLU A 199 -8.98 2.69 -16.87
N GLY A 200 -9.11 3.87 -16.30
CA GLY A 200 -8.66 4.23 -14.95
C GLY A 200 -8.23 5.70 -14.85
N LEU A 201 -8.28 6.25 -13.64
CA LEU A 201 -7.81 7.62 -13.34
C LEU A 201 -6.78 7.66 -12.19
N GLY A 202 -6.39 6.50 -11.65
CA GLY A 202 -5.45 6.37 -10.54
C GLY A 202 -4.00 6.23 -11.00
N LEU A 203 -3.14 5.76 -10.08
CA LEU A 203 -1.69 5.65 -10.29
C LEU A 203 -1.30 4.86 -11.54
N THR A 204 -1.89 3.69 -11.76
CA THR A 204 -1.59 2.85 -12.93
C THR A 204 -1.93 3.57 -14.25
N ALA A 205 -2.97 4.41 -14.26
CA ALA A 205 -3.32 5.19 -15.45
C ALA A 205 -2.28 6.28 -15.72
N MET A 206 -1.76 6.94 -14.67
CA MET A 206 -0.69 7.94 -14.81
C MET A 206 0.62 7.31 -15.29
N ASP A 207 0.95 6.10 -14.84
CA ASP A 207 2.13 5.37 -15.34
C ASP A 207 1.98 4.90 -16.78
N THR A 208 0.78 4.46 -17.14
CA THR A 208 0.44 4.09 -18.52
C THR A 208 0.57 5.31 -19.43
N LEU A 209 0.04 6.46 -19.02
CA LEU A 209 0.21 7.73 -19.72
C LEU A 209 1.68 8.07 -19.88
N ALA A 210 2.47 8.08 -18.80
CA ALA A 210 3.90 8.38 -18.86
C ALA A 210 4.66 7.44 -19.82
N SER A 211 4.29 6.16 -19.87
CA SER A 211 4.88 5.18 -20.77
C SER A 211 4.50 5.40 -22.24
N LEU A 212 3.26 5.85 -22.51
CA LEU A 212 2.78 6.17 -23.85
C LEU A 212 3.20 7.56 -24.34
N THR A 213 3.73 8.41 -23.45
CA THR A 213 4.12 9.80 -23.75
C THR A 213 5.63 9.98 -23.64
N GLN A 214 6.15 10.25 -22.45
CA GLN A 214 7.59 10.41 -22.20
C GLN A 214 8.38 9.15 -22.56
N GLY A 215 7.83 7.96 -22.27
CA GLY A 215 8.41 6.68 -22.68
C GLY A 215 8.52 6.50 -24.19
N ARG A 216 7.81 7.31 -24.98
CA ARG A 216 7.89 7.38 -26.43
C ARG A 216 8.67 8.58 -26.93
N GLY A 217 9.34 9.31 -26.05
CA GLY A 217 10.30 10.36 -26.40
C GLY A 217 9.74 11.78 -26.40
N GLY A 218 8.46 11.99 -26.08
CA GLY A 218 7.94 13.34 -25.87
C GLY A 218 8.51 13.96 -24.58
N ARG A 219 8.50 15.29 -24.50
CA ARG A 219 9.26 16.04 -23.49
C ARG A 219 8.40 17.11 -22.84
N TYR A 220 8.58 17.31 -21.53
CA TYR A 220 8.02 18.46 -20.84
C TYR A 220 9.07 19.57 -20.80
N VAL A 221 8.67 20.79 -21.12
CA VAL A 221 9.51 22.00 -21.00
C VAL A 221 8.81 23.00 -20.08
N GLY A 222 9.59 23.73 -19.29
CA GLY A 222 9.07 24.73 -18.36
C GLY A 222 8.18 25.75 -19.07
N ASP A 223 7.04 26.06 -18.46
CA ASP A 223 6.04 26.98 -18.99
C ASP A 223 5.43 27.82 -17.85
N GLY A 224 5.17 29.10 -18.11
CA GLY A 224 4.59 30.02 -17.12
C GLY A 224 3.10 29.79 -16.83
N GLY A 225 2.45 28.84 -17.51
CA GLY A 225 1.06 28.50 -17.31
C GLY A 225 0.78 27.75 -16.00
N PHE A 226 -0.50 27.54 -15.71
CA PHE A 226 -0.95 26.94 -14.44
C PHE A 226 -0.33 25.56 -14.15
N ALA A 227 -0.13 24.74 -15.19
CA ALA A 227 0.49 23.41 -15.06
C ALA A 227 2.00 23.48 -14.77
N GLY A 228 2.66 24.60 -15.07
CA GLY A 228 4.12 24.75 -14.96
C GLY A 228 4.90 24.10 -16.11
N TRP A 229 4.22 23.36 -16.99
CA TRP A 229 4.83 22.59 -18.07
C TRP A 229 4.04 22.68 -19.36
N ARG A 230 4.76 22.71 -20.48
CA ARG A 230 4.23 22.48 -21.82
C ARG A 230 4.79 21.16 -22.35
N TYR A 231 3.92 20.31 -22.86
CA TYR A 231 4.32 19.04 -23.46
C TYR A 231 4.66 19.21 -24.93
N LEU A 232 5.79 18.67 -25.36
CA LEU A 232 6.28 18.60 -26.73
C LEU A 232 6.15 17.14 -27.21
N PRO A 233 5.18 16.82 -28.07
CA PRO A 233 5.04 15.48 -28.65
C PRO A 233 6.27 15.12 -29.49
N SER A 234 6.66 13.84 -29.45
CA SER A 234 7.68 13.27 -30.33
C SER A 234 7.12 12.82 -31.69
N GLY A 235 5.79 12.66 -31.79
CA GLY A 235 5.10 12.08 -32.94
C GLY A 235 4.98 10.56 -32.87
N ARG A 236 5.45 9.92 -31.78
CA ARG A 236 5.32 8.47 -31.54
C ARG A 236 4.23 8.12 -30.52
N GLU A 237 3.64 9.15 -29.90
CA GLU A 237 2.53 9.01 -28.97
C GLU A 237 1.28 8.57 -29.73
N PRO A 238 0.50 7.61 -29.19
CA PRO A 238 -0.85 7.40 -29.67
C PRO A 238 -1.75 8.56 -29.24
N ARG A 239 -2.90 8.72 -29.89
CA ARG A 239 -4.00 9.52 -29.35
C ARG A 239 -4.62 8.76 -28.18
N VAL A 240 -4.75 9.39 -27.02
CA VAL A 240 -5.21 8.72 -25.80
C VAL A 240 -6.59 9.21 -25.38
N PHE A 241 -7.50 8.27 -25.16
CA PHE A 241 -8.75 8.49 -24.45
C PHE A 241 -8.64 8.01 -23.00
N LEU A 242 -8.87 8.89 -22.03
CA LEU A 242 -8.77 8.57 -20.61
C LEU A 242 -10.16 8.58 -19.96
N TYR A 243 -10.54 7.49 -19.30
CA TYR A 243 -11.89 7.35 -18.74
C TYR A 243 -11.94 6.45 -17.50
N SER A 244 -13.06 6.50 -16.77
CA SER A 244 -13.36 5.53 -15.70
C SER A 244 -14.87 5.32 -15.56
N ARG A 245 -15.27 4.34 -14.74
CA ARG A 245 -16.69 4.04 -14.48
C ARG A 245 -17.41 5.17 -13.73
N SER A 246 -16.74 5.82 -12.79
CA SER A 246 -17.31 6.92 -12.00
C SER A 246 -17.11 8.29 -12.66
N GLY A 247 -16.11 8.42 -13.54
CA GLY A 247 -15.61 9.71 -14.05
C GLY A 247 -15.06 10.65 -12.97
N LEU A 248 -14.79 10.13 -11.77
CA LEU A 248 -14.27 10.94 -10.67
C LEU A 248 -12.74 10.81 -10.60
N PRO A 249 -11.99 11.92 -10.70
CA PRO A 249 -10.53 11.93 -10.54
C PRO A 249 -10.10 11.63 -9.10
N PHE A 250 -8.82 11.27 -8.97
CA PHE A 250 -8.15 11.11 -7.68
C PHE A 250 -7.64 12.46 -7.20
N HIS A 251 -7.62 12.69 -5.88
CA HIS A 251 -6.94 13.84 -5.31
C HIS A 251 -5.42 13.65 -5.34
N ALA A 252 -4.67 14.66 -5.76
CA ALA A 252 -3.21 14.62 -5.72
C ALA A 252 -2.70 14.63 -4.27
N ARG A 253 -1.57 13.95 -4.05
CA ARG A 253 -0.85 13.99 -2.77
C ARG A 253 -0.46 15.43 -2.43
N PRO A 254 -0.52 15.83 -1.15
CA PRO A 254 -0.06 17.15 -0.74
C PRO A 254 1.45 17.30 -0.96
N GLN A 255 1.85 18.51 -1.34
CA GLN A 255 3.25 18.87 -1.51
C GLN A 255 3.96 19.05 -0.16
N GLY A 256 5.25 18.72 -0.15
CA GLY A 256 6.16 19.04 0.94
C GLY A 256 6.17 17.98 2.05
N PRO A 257 7.14 18.06 2.98
CA PRO A 257 7.17 17.16 4.13
C PRO A 257 5.94 17.38 5.02
N PRO A 258 5.62 16.41 5.90
CA PRO A 258 4.74 16.66 7.04
C PRO A 258 5.16 17.95 7.76
N SER A 259 4.17 18.69 8.27
CA SER A 259 4.45 19.91 9.04
C SER A 259 5.39 19.60 10.20
N SER A 260 6.38 20.46 10.44
CA SER A 260 7.25 20.40 11.62
C SER A 260 6.52 20.80 12.91
N GLU A 261 5.30 21.33 12.80
CA GLU A 261 4.46 21.67 13.93
C GLU A 261 3.93 20.41 14.62
N ALA A 262 3.60 20.55 15.91
CA ALA A 262 2.99 19.46 16.66
C ALA A 262 1.72 18.93 15.97
N ALA A 263 1.61 17.61 15.90
CA ALA A 263 0.43 16.92 15.41
C ALA A 263 -0.82 17.43 16.16
N LEU A 264 -1.92 17.61 15.43
CA LEU A 264 -3.19 17.95 16.05
C LEU A 264 -3.69 16.75 16.87
N PRO A 265 -4.26 16.99 18.06
CA PRO A 265 -4.85 15.93 18.85
C PRO A 265 -6.02 15.29 18.10
N ARG A 266 -6.10 13.96 18.16
CA ARG A 266 -7.26 13.18 17.72
C ARG A 266 -8.38 13.33 18.74
N LEU A 267 -9.61 13.65 18.33
CA LEU A 267 -10.68 14.02 19.26
C LEU A 267 -11.90 13.10 19.19
N PHE A 268 -12.33 12.71 17.99
CA PHE A 268 -13.56 11.96 17.77
C PHE A 268 -13.31 10.57 17.19
N PHE A 269 -12.37 10.44 16.25
CA PHE A 269 -12.02 9.14 15.67
C PHE A 269 -10.76 8.57 16.34
N THR A 270 -10.98 7.87 17.46
CA THR A 270 -9.92 7.34 18.33
C THR A 270 -10.14 5.85 18.65
N ALA A 271 -9.08 5.15 19.04
CA ALA A 271 -9.17 3.76 19.49
C ALA A 271 -10.12 3.59 20.70
N GLU A 272 -10.12 4.55 21.62
CA GLU A 272 -11.03 4.57 22.77
C GLU A 272 -12.49 4.66 22.33
N ALA A 273 -12.81 5.57 21.40
CA ALA A 273 -14.17 5.71 20.87
C ALA A 273 -14.65 4.42 20.18
N ILE A 274 -13.78 3.81 19.37
CA ILE A 274 -14.08 2.53 18.70
C ILE A 274 -14.30 1.41 19.72
N ASN A 275 -13.44 1.30 20.74
CA ASN A 275 -13.61 0.29 21.79
C ASN A 275 -14.90 0.49 22.59
N GLY A 276 -15.26 1.74 22.90
CA GLY A 276 -16.52 2.08 23.55
C GLY A 276 -17.74 1.67 22.73
N LEU A 277 -17.72 1.89 21.41
CA LEU A 277 -18.78 1.41 20.50
C LEU A 277 -18.87 -0.12 20.48
N ARG A 278 -17.72 -0.81 20.43
CA ARG A 278 -17.69 -2.29 20.43
C ARG A 278 -18.32 -2.88 21.69
N GLN A 279 -18.12 -2.27 22.86
CA GLN A 279 -18.74 -2.72 24.12
C GLN A 279 -20.27 -2.63 24.11
N GLN A 280 -20.85 -1.80 23.24
CA GLN A 280 -22.30 -1.61 23.11
C GLN A 280 -22.94 -2.50 22.04
N ARG A 281 -22.15 -3.27 21.28
CA ARG A 281 -22.61 -4.07 20.15
C ARG A 281 -22.48 -5.58 20.41
N PRO A 282 -23.44 -6.40 19.95
CA PRO A 282 -23.31 -7.86 19.97
C PRO A 282 -22.03 -8.31 19.23
N ALA A 283 -21.27 -9.22 19.83
CA ALA A 283 -19.99 -9.73 19.31
C ALA A 283 -18.94 -8.64 19.00
N GLY A 284 -19.15 -7.40 19.46
CA GLY A 284 -18.26 -6.27 19.20
C GLY A 284 -18.14 -5.86 17.73
N GLN A 285 -19.08 -6.26 16.87
CA GLN A 285 -19.08 -5.92 15.44
C GLN A 285 -19.76 -4.56 15.20
N LEU A 286 -19.15 -3.71 14.38
CA LEU A 286 -19.67 -2.37 14.08
C LEU A 286 -20.33 -2.31 12.69
N ASP A 287 -21.19 -1.32 12.50
CA ASP A 287 -21.63 -0.86 11.17
C ASP A 287 -20.80 0.37 10.78
N PHE A 288 -20.06 0.29 9.68
CA PHE A 288 -19.14 1.36 9.26
C PHE A 288 -19.88 2.68 8.99
N ARG A 289 -21.07 2.63 8.37
CA ARG A 289 -21.81 3.84 8.00
C ARG A 289 -22.49 4.49 9.21
N CYS A 290 -23.06 3.67 10.09
CA CYS A 290 -23.84 4.14 11.22
C CYS A 290 -22.96 4.49 12.42
N ASP A 291 -21.92 3.70 12.69
CA ASP A 291 -21.13 3.82 13.92
C ASP A 291 -19.82 4.58 13.69
N VAL A 292 -19.13 4.35 12.56
CA VAL A 292 -17.74 4.80 12.35
C VAL A 292 -17.65 6.06 11.52
N LEU A 293 -18.33 6.11 10.37
CA LEU A 293 -18.30 7.23 9.44
C LEU A 293 -18.66 8.58 10.10
N PRO A 294 -19.64 8.67 11.02
CA PRO A 294 -19.90 9.92 11.74
C PRO A 294 -18.69 10.41 12.55
N LEU A 295 -17.94 9.50 13.19
CA LEU A 295 -16.72 9.86 13.93
C LEU A 295 -15.63 10.38 12.99
N ILE A 296 -15.47 9.76 11.82
CA ILE A 296 -14.51 10.24 10.80
C ILE A 296 -14.90 11.65 10.33
N LYS A 297 -16.18 11.89 10.03
CA LYS A 297 -16.67 13.21 9.61
C LYS A 297 -16.45 14.28 10.68
N ASP A 298 -16.73 13.96 11.94
CA ASP A 298 -16.50 14.87 13.06
C ASP A 298 -15.00 15.15 13.25
N GLU A 299 -14.14 14.13 13.10
CA GLU A 299 -12.69 14.31 13.13
C GLU A 299 -12.19 15.20 11.98
N MET A 300 -12.69 15.01 10.75
CA MET A 300 -12.38 15.87 9.61
C MET A 300 -12.72 17.33 9.89
N ARG A 301 -13.92 17.60 10.46
CA ARG A 301 -14.31 18.96 10.87
C ARG A 301 -13.40 19.50 11.97
N ALA A 302 -13.08 18.68 12.98
CA ALA A 302 -12.21 19.08 14.07
C ALA A 302 -10.80 19.47 13.58
N VAL A 303 -10.23 18.67 12.68
CA VAL A 303 -8.93 18.93 12.07
C VAL A 303 -8.98 20.20 11.21
N PHE A 304 -10.02 20.36 10.40
CA PHE A 304 -10.22 21.57 9.59
C PHE A 304 -10.23 22.85 10.43
N TYR A 305 -11.07 22.89 11.48
CA TYR A 305 -11.20 24.09 12.31
C TYR A 305 -9.96 24.37 13.17
N GLN A 306 -9.29 23.32 13.67
CA GLN A 306 -8.00 23.48 14.35
C GLN A 306 -6.93 24.04 13.40
N ALA A 307 -6.88 23.58 12.15
CA ALA A 307 -5.95 24.09 11.14
C ALA A 307 -6.27 25.55 10.75
N LYS A 308 -7.55 25.89 10.58
CA LYS A 308 -8.00 27.27 10.38
C LYS A 308 -7.59 28.18 11.53
N ALA A 309 -7.83 27.76 12.76
CA ALA A 309 -7.41 28.49 13.95
C ALA A 309 -5.89 28.64 13.99
N ARG A 310 -5.14 27.60 13.64
CA ARG A 310 -3.67 27.65 13.59
C ARG A 310 -3.15 28.69 12.60
N LEU A 311 -3.76 28.77 11.41
CA LEU A 311 -3.35 29.71 10.38
C LEU A 311 -3.79 31.15 10.67
N ALA A 312 -5.03 31.34 11.12
CA ALA A 312 -5.62 32.67 11.26
C ALA A 312 -5.43 33.29 12.66
N ALA A 313 -5.37 32.48 13.71
CA ALA A 313 -5.29 32.92 15.10
C ALA A 313 -4.55 31.89 15.99
N PRO A 314 -3.22 31.70 15.81
CA PRO A 314 -2.45 30.65 16.50
C PRO A 314 -2.64 30.62 18.03
N ARG A 315 -2.84 31.80 18.66
CA ARG A 315 -3.09 31.93 20.11
C ARG A 315 -4.40 31.29 20.57
N HIS A 316 -5.37 31.08 19.68
CA HIS A 316 -6.69 30.54 19.99
C HIS A 316 -6.81 29.04 19.71
N VAL A 317 -5.77 28.38 19.18
CA VAL A 317 -5.81 26.94 18.87
C VAL A 317 -6.14 26.11 20.11
N GLN A 318 -5.56 26.45 21.27
CA GLN A 318 -5.83 25.77 22.53
C GLN A 318 -7.29 25.95 22.98
N SER A 319 -7.86 27.15 22.83
CA SER A 319 -9.27 27.41 23.14
C SER A 319 -10.21 26.65 22.22
N VAL A 320 -9.89 26.53 20.92
CA VAL A 320 -10.64 25.70 19.97
C VAL A 320 -10.57 24.22 20.37
N GLN A 321 -9.38 23.73 20.72
CA GLN A 321 -9.20 22.36 21.19
C GLN A 321 -9.99 22.06 22.47
N GLN A 322 -10.02 23.00 23.41
CA GLN A 322 -10.82 22.87 24.63
C GLN A 322 -12.31 22.83 24.31
N LEU A 323 -12.79 23.77 23.48
CA LEU A 323 -14.19 23.82 23.05
C LEU A 323 -14.64 22.53 22.35
N LEU A 324 -13.78 21.97 21.48
CA LEU A 324 -14.05 20.70 20.79
C LEU A 324 -14.17 19.50 21.74
N ARG A 325 -13.48 19.52 22.89
CA ARG A 325 -13.53 18.44 23.90
C ARG A 325 -14.72 18.54 24.85
N GLU A 326 -15.10 19.75 25.25
CA GLU A 326 -16.05 19.97 26.35
C GLU A 326 -17.52 20.06 25.89
N THR A 327 -17.78 20.15 24.58
CA THR A 327 -19.14 20.42 24.10
C THR A 327 -20.04 19.18 24.12
N ALA A 328 -21.22 19.31 24.74
CA ALA A 328 -22.25 18.27 24.76
C ALA A 328 -23.02 18.09 23.43
N SER A 329 -23.08 19.12 22.57
CA SER A 329 -23.79 19.07 21.26
C SER A 329 -22.87 19.38 20.08
N ARG A 330 -22.47 18.34 19.34
CA ARG A 330 -21.58 18.45 18.17
C ARG A 330 -22.15 19.30 17.03
N PRO A 331 -23.45 19.20 16.65
CA PRO A 331 -24.00 20.05 15.59
C PRO A 331 -23.92 21.55 15.92
N ALA A 332 -24.27 21.93 17.16
CA ALA A 332 -24.22 23.33 17.59
C ALA A 332 -22.77 23.86 17.65
N LEU A 333 -21.83 23.01 18.08
CA LEU A 333 -20.40 23.29 18.05
C LEU A 333 -19.92 23.62 16.64
N PHE A 334 -20.16 22.71 15.68
CA PHE A 334 -19.66 22.91 14.32
C PHE A 334 -20.32 24.08 13.61
N ALA A 335 -21.60 24.38 13.88
CA ALA A 335 -22.26 25.58 13.38
C ALA A 335 -21.57 26.86 13.87
N ARG A 336 -21.23 26.94 15.16
CA ARG A 336 -20.49 28.08 15.72
C ARG A 336 -19.08 28.23 15.13
N LEU A 337 -18.37 27.12 14.92
CA LEU A 337 -17.03 27.13 14.30
C LEU A 337 -17.11 27.58 12.83
N ALA A 338 -18.15 27.15 12.11
CA ALA A 338 -18.46 27.57 10.75
C ALA A 338 -18.68 29.08 10.63
N GLU A 339 -19.50 29.67 11.52
CA GLU A 339 -19.74 31.12 11.56
C GLU A 339 -18.44 31.93 11.70
N GLN A 340 -17.47 31.38 12.45
CA GLN A 340 -16.20 32.06 12.71
C GLN A 340 -15.13 31.85 11.63
N TRP A 341 -15.03 30.65 11.05
CA TRP A 341 -13.90 30.26 10.19
C TRP A 341 -14.29 29.81 8.78
N GLY A 342 -15.57 29.87 8.45
CA GLY A 342 -16.17 29.39 7.21
C GLY A 342 -16.56 27.92 7.29
N ASP A 343 -17.56 27.55 6.48
CA ASP A 343 -18.11 26.21 6.44
C ASP A 343 -17.10 25.16 5.93
N PHE A 344 -17.23 23.95 6.47
CA PHE A 344 -16.61 22.75 5.93
C PHE A 344 -17.54 21.56 6.18
N ASP A 345 -18.07 21.03 5.09
CA ASP A 345 -18.86 19.80 5.12
C ASP A 345 -18.09 18.64 4.50
N PRO A 346 -17.69 17.62 5.30
CA PRO A 346 -17.10 16.39 4.78
C PRO A 346 -17.87 15.75 3.62
N ASP A 347 -19.20 15.83 3.59
CA ASP A 347 -20.00 15.18 2.55
C ASP A 347 -19.77 15.74 1.14
N GLU A 348 -19.31 16.99 1.02
CA GLU A 348 -18.88 17.57 -0.26
C GLU A 348 -17.62 16.90 -0.84
N TRP A 349 -16.85 16.22 0.02
CA TRP A 349 -15.59 15.57 -0.33
C TRP A 349 -15.72 14.04 -0.38
N LEU A 350 -16.60 13.45 0.44
CA LEU A 350 -16.82 12.01 0.52
C LEU A 350 -17.75 11.48 -0.60
N VAL A 351 -17.51 11.94 -1.83
CA VAL A 351 -18.37 11.64 -3.00
C VAL A 351 -18.13 10.20 -3.49
N THR A 352 -19.15 9.36 -3.32
CA THR A 352 -19.16 7.97 -3.80
C THR A 352 -19.95 7.80 -5.10
N GLU A 353 -20.86 8.71 -5.39
CA GLU A 353 -21.71 8.69 -6.59
C GLU A 353 -20.90 8.96 -7.87
N ARG A 354 -21.39 8.42 -8.98
CA ARG A 354 -20.83 8.67 -10.31
C ARG A 354 -21.13 10.10 -10.74
N TRP A 355 -20.21 10.70 -11.49
CA TRP A 355 -20.44 12.02 -12.09
C TRP A 355 -21.67 12.01 -13.03
N SER A 356 -22.52 13.04 -12.92
CA SER A 356 -23.88 13.05 -13.50
C SER A 356 -24.19 14.24 -14.42
N GLY A 357 -23.18 15.02 -14.83
CA GLY A 357 -23.36 16.14 -15.77
C GLY A 357 -23.55 15.70 -17.23
N SER A 358 -23.70 16.66 -18.15
CA SER A 358 -23.82 16.39 -19.59
C SER A 358 -22.47 16.03 -20.20
N ALA A 359 -22.42 15.04 -21.10
CA ALA A 359 -21.18 14.53 -21.69
C ALA A 359 -20.25 15.64 -22.24
N GLU A 360 -20.83 16.69 -22.83
CA GLU A 360 -20.13 17.85 -23.40
C GLU A 360 -19.44 18.71 -22.34
N ALA A 361 -20.00 18.78 -21.13
CA ALA A 361 -19.44 19.55 -20.02
C ALA A 361 -18.33 18.81 -19.25
N TYR A 362 -18.19 17.50 -19.45
CA TYR A 362 -17.28 16.67 -18.65
C TYR A 362 -15.81 17.10 -18.77
N ALA A 363 -15.32 17.35 -20.00
CA ALA A 363 -13.92 17.69 -20.20
C ALA A 363 -13.54 19.01 -19.51
N ALA A 364 -14.39 20.04 -19.63
CA ALA A 364 -14.20 21.31 -18.94
C ALA A 364 -14.26 21.13 -17.41
N TRP A 365 -15.29 20.45 -16.91
CA TRP A 365 -15.42 20.14 -15.48
C TRP A 365 -14.20 19.39 -14.93
N PHE A 366 -13.70 18.39 -15.65
CA PHE A 366 -12.57 17.57 -15.23
C PHE A 366 -11.30 18.40 -15.12
N VAL A 367 -11.02 19.24 -16.12
CA VAL A 367 -9.86 20.15 -16.09
C VAL A 367 -9.95 21.12 -14.92
N ASP A 368 -11.13 21.73 -14.68
CA ASP A 368 -11.33 22.66 -13.57
C ASP A 368 -11.25 21.97 -12.21
N TRP A 369 -11.72 20.72 -12.12
CA TRP A 369 -11.54 19.89 -10.93
C TRP A 369 -10.05 19.66 -10.64
N ILE A 370 -9.28 19.21 -11.63
CA ILE A 370 -7.85 18.92 -11.47
C ILE A 370 -7.09 20.20 -11.09
N LYS A 371 -7.44 21.35 -11.67
CA LYS A 371 -6.82 22.64 -11.31
C LYS A 371 -7.08 23.02 -9.86
N ARG A 372 -8.33 22.92 -9.38
CA ARG A 372 -8.67 23.21 -7.98
C ARG A 372 -7.96 22.25 -7.02
N ASP A 373 -7.95 20.97 -7.36
CA ASP A 373 -7.27 19.94 -6.59
C ASP A 373 -5.76 20.21 -6.48
N LEU A 374 -5.12 20.50 -7.61
CA LEU A 374 -3.70 20.81 -7.70
C LEU A 374 -3.32 22.07 -6.92
N ALA A 375 -4.16 23.12 -6.95
CA ALA A 375 -3.94 24.33 -6.15
C ALA A 375 -3.89 24.00 -4.64
N LEU A 376 -4.82 23.16 -4.16
CA LEU A 376 -4.81 22.71 -2.77
C LEU A 376 -3.61 21.80 -2.47
N SER A 377 -3.23 20.91 -3.39
CA SER A 377 -2.07 20.03 -3.23
C SER A 377 -0.76 20.84 -3.07
N ARG A 378 -0.57 21.91 -3.85
CA ARG A 378 0.59 22.81 -3.78
C ARG A 378 0.74 23.56 -2.45
N LEU A 379 -0.37 23.82 -1.76
CA LEU A 379 -0.36 24.39 -0.40
C LEU A 379 0.17 23.39 0.65
N GLY A 380 0.16 22.09 0.35
CA GLY A 380 0.51 21.04 1.31
C GLY A 380 -0.47 20.98 2.49
N THR A 381 -0.14 20.17 3.49
CA THR A 381 -0.98 20.03 4.70
C THR A 381 -0.79 21.19 5.68
N ALA A 382 0.36 21.89 5.63
CA ALA A 382 0.64 23.02 6.50
C ALA A 382 -0.22 24.25 6.20
N GLN A 383 -0.54 24.51 4.92
CA GLN A 383 -1.26 25.72 4.50
C GLN A 383 -2.68 25.46 3.96
N SER A 384 -3.12 24.19 3.90
CA SER A 384 -4.47 23.83 3.47
C SER A 384 -5.22 23.05 4.55
N PRO A 385 -6.12 23.72 5.31
CA PRO A 385 -7.03 23.05 6.25
C PRO A 385 -7.86 21.94 5.60
N ILE A 386 -8.25 22.14 4.33
CA ILE A 386 -8.96 21.13 3.53
C ILE A 386 -8.08 19.90 3.34
N ARG A 387 -6.82 20.06 2.87
CA ARG A 387 -5.94 18.91 2.67
C ARG A 387 -5.67 18.17 3.95
N LEU A 388 -5.42 18.90 5.04
CA LEU A 388 -5.20 18.27 6.33
C LEU A 388 -6.42 17.48 6.82
N ALA A 389 -7.64 17.99 6.59
CA ALA A 389 -8.88 17.28 6.92
C ALA A 389 -9.07 16.01 6.06
N LEU A 390 -8.75 16.03 4.76
CA LEU A 390 -8.83 14.84 3.92
C LEU A 390 -7.82 13.75 4.35
N GLU A 391 -6.64 14.16 4.78
CA GLU A 391 -5.57 13.27 5.22
C GLU A 391 -5.92 12.49 6.50
N VAL A 392 -7.03 12.81 7.20
CA VAL A 392 -7.58 11.96 8.27
C VAL A 392 -7.75 10.51 7.79
N TRP A 393 -8.22 10.29 6.55
CA TRP A 393 -8.37 8.94 5.98
C TRP A 393 -7.06 8.17 5.82
N ARG A 394 -5.92 8.87 5.79
CA ARG A 394 -4.59 8.27 5.65
C ARG A 394 -3.86 8.18 6.99
N ASP A 395 -3.85 9.28 7.73
CA ASP A 395 -3.05 9.47 8.93
C ASP A 395 -3.67 8.76 10.15
N TYR A 396 -4.95 8.34 10.05
CA TYR A 396 -5.69 7.60 11.07
C TYR A 396 -5.98 6.17 10.61
N ARG A 397 -5.18 5.65 9.66
CA ARG A 397 -5.32 4.29 9.14
C ARG A 397 -5.14 3.22 10.21
N ASP A 398 -4.38 3.50 11.26
CA ASP A 398 -4.27 2.64 12.44
C ASP A 398 -5.64 2.41 13.11
N VAL A 399 -6.47 3.45 13.22
CA VAL A 399 -7.83 3.33 13.76
C VAL A 399 -8.77 2.67 12.74
N LEU A 400 -8.62 2.94 11.44
CA LEU A 400 -9.38 2.21 10.40
C LEU A 400 -9.07 0.71 10.40
N ARG A 401 -7.82 0.32 10.66
CA ARG A 401 -7.45 -1.09 10.86
C ARG A 401 -8.14 -1.68 12.09
N LEU A 402 -8.09 -0.98 13.22
CA LEU A 402 -8.82 -1.38 14.43
C LEU A 402 -10.33 -1.59 14.16
N VAL A 403 -10.92 -0.84 13.22
CA VAL A 403 -12.31 -1.00 12.80
C VAL A 403 -12.52 -2.22 11.90
N ALA A 404 -11.75 -2.35 10.82
CA ALA A 404 -12.07 -3.26 9.72
C ALA A 404 -11.45 -4.66 9.83
N GLU A 405 -10.36 -4.82 10.57
CA GLU A 405 -9.64 -6.11 10.61
C GLU A 405 -10.41 -7.20 11.35
N ARG A 406 -10.27 -8.44 10.88
CA ARG A 406 -10.66 -9.69 11.55
C ARG A 406 -12.09 -9.66 12.09
N ASN A 407 -13.07 -9.53 11.19
CA ASN A 407 -14.50 -9.48 11.52
C ASN A 407 -14.91 -8.32 12.45
N GLY A 408 -14.15 -7.22 12.45
CA GLY A 408 -14.46 -6.03 13.23
C GLY A 408 -15.75 -5.30 12.81
N LEU A 409 -16.17 -5.50 11.58
CA LEU A 409 -17.44 -5.05 11.02
C LEU A 409 -18.41 -6.22 10.86
N THR A 410 -19.71 -5.93 10.83
CA THR A 410 -20.71 -6.91 10.37
C THR A 410 -20.44 -7.31 8.92
N GLU A 411 -20.84 -8.52 8.49
CA GLU A 411 -20.56 -9.00 7.12
C GLU A 411 -21.04 -8.02 6.04
N ALA A 412 -22.27 -7.52 6.15
CA ALA A 412 -22.81 -6.54 5.21
C ALA A 412 -21.95 -5.25 5.19
N SER A 413 -21.51 -4.78 6.35
CA SER A 413 -20.66 -3.61 6.45
C SER A 413 -19.23 -3.85 5.98
N THR A 414 -18.69 -5.06 6.10
CA THR A 414 -17.38 -5.42 5.53
C THR A 414 -17.41 -5.32 4.02
N LEU A 415 -18.46 -5.88 3.39
CA LEU A 415 -18.62 -5.83 1.94
C LEU A 415 -18.82 -4.39 1.43
N ASP A 416 -19.60 -3.56 2.13
CA ASP A 416 -19.73 -2.14 1.78
C ASP A 416 -18.42 -1.37 2.02
N PHE A 417 -17.68 -1.65 3.10
CA PHE A 417 -16.40 -1.02 3.38
C PHE A 417 -15.39 -1.26 2.26
N TYR A 418 -15.14 -2.50 1.87
CA TYR A 418 -14.20 -2.80 0.79
C TYR A 418 -14.74 -2.45 -0.61
N GLY A 419 -16.06 -2.51 -0.81
CA GLY A 419 -16.69 -2.17 -2.09
C GLY A 419 -16.79 -0.67 -2.38
N THR A 420 -16.98 0.15 -1.35
CA THR A 420 -17.28 1.58 -1.46
C THR A 420 -16.19 2.42 -0.81
N TRP A 421 -15.96 2.22 0.49
CA TRP A 421 -15.22 3.15 1.34
C TRP A 421 -13.70 3.03 1.22
N ALA A 422 -13.16 1.83 1.03
CA ALA A 422 -11.75 1.62 0.73
C ALA A 422 -11.38 2.28 -0.62
N GLY A 423 -12.26 2.17 -1.63
CA GLY A 423 -12.12 2.84 -2.92
C GLY A 423 -12.20 4.36 -2.83
N LEU A 424 -13.07 4.90 -1.96
CA LEU A 424 -13.14 6.32 -1.66
C LEU A 424 -11.84 6.80 -0.97
N SER A 425 -11.38 6.11 0.07
CA SER A 425 -10.12 6.42 0.78
C SER A 425 -8.96 6.50 -0.21
N ASN A 426 -8.81 5.51 -1.09
CA ASN A 426 -7.78 5.53 -2.13
C ASN A 426 -7.90 6.74 -3.07
N ARG A 427 -9.12 7.20 -3.38
CA ARG A 427 -9.36 8.39 -4.21
C ARG A 427 -9.04 9.70 -3.50
N LEU A 428 -9.27 9.76 -2.20
CA LEU A 428 -9.03 10.93 -1.36
C LEU A 428 -7.55 11.15 -1.05
N VAL A 429 -6.82 10.07 -0.72
CA VAL A 429 -5.47 10.17 -0.13
C VAL A 429 -4.44 9.23 -0.76
N GLY A 430 -4.88 8.31 -1.62
CA GLY A 430 -4.04 7.35 -2.34
C GLY A 430 -3.70 7.76 -3.78
N GLY A 431 -4.10 8.96 -4.20
CA GLY A 431 -3.89 9.46 -5.56
C GLY A 431 -2.42 9.74 -5.91
N PRO A 432 -2.15 10.20 -7.15
CA PRO A 432 -0.80 10.44 -7.63
C PRO A 432 -0.16 11.65 -6.96
N GLN A 433 1.16 11.76 -7.09
CA GLN A 433 1.86 13.01 -6.78
C GLN A 433 1.39 14.14 -7.72
N LYS A 434 1.50 15.38 -7.25
CA LYS A 434 0.97 16.57 -7.95
C LYS A 434 1.52 16.71 -9.38
N GLU A 435 2.75 16.28 -9.61
CA GLU A 435 3.44 16.33 -10.89
C GLU A 435 2.67 15.56 -11.97
N ARG A 436 1.94 14.49 -11.61
CA ARG A 436 1.10 13.77 -12.58
C ARG A 436 -0.12 14.56 -13.02
N HIS A 437 -0.69 15.39 -12.15
CA HIS A 437 -1.78 16.28 -12.53
C HIS A 437 -1.27 17.44 -13.39
N GLU A 438 -0.08 17.95 -13.09
CA GLU A 438 0.63 18.92 -13.93
C GLU A 438 0.88 18.33 -15.34
N ASP A 439 1.39 17.10 -15.41
CA ASP A 439 1.61 16.36 -16.65
C ASP A 439 0.30 16.11 -17.42
N LEU A 440 -0.76 15.70 -16.73
CA LEU A 440 -2.06 15.44 -17.34
C LEU A 440 -2.64 16.70 -17.97
N LEU A 441 -2.58 17.85 -17.29
CA LEU A 441 -3.04 19.13 -17.83
C LEU A 441 -2.23 19.54 -19.07
N ALA A 442 -0.91 19.35 -19.05
CA ALA A 442 -0.04 19.63 -20.18
C ALA A 442 -0.34 18.72 -21.38
N LEU A 443 -0.62 17.43 -21.14
CA LEU A 443 -0.99 16.45 -22.18
C LEU A 443 -2.35 16.73 -22.81
N ILE A 444 -3.34 17.15 -22.00
CA ILE A 444 -4.65 17.58 -22.49
C ILE A 444 -4.50 18.82 -23.37
N THR A 445 -3.70 19.80 -22.92
CA THR A 445 -3.45 21.04 -23.67
C THR A 445 -2.74 20.77 -24.99
N ALA A 446 -1.82 19.80 -25.03
CA ALA A 446 -1.13 19.37 -26.25
C ALA A 446 -1.99 18.51 -27.20
N GLY A 447 -3.24 18.18 -26.83
CA GLY A 447 -4.15 17.37 -27.64
C GLY A 447 -3.81 15.87 -27.68
N VAL A 448 -2.86 15.41 -26.86
CA VAL A 448 -2.45 14.00 -26.78
C VAL A 448 -3.48 13.18 -26.00
N VAL A 449 -4.07 13.77 -24.95
CA VAL A 449 -5.06 13.13 -24.08
C VAL A 449 -6.41 13.82 -24.22
N THR A 450 -7.45 13.03 -24.47
CA THR A 450 -8.85 13.44 -24.38
C THR A 450 -9.54 12.68 -23.25
N VAL A 451 -10.10 13.38 -22.28
CA VAL A 451 -10.87 12.76 -21.19
C VAL A 451 -12.30 12.50 -21.64
N LEU A 452 -12.81 11.30 -21.36
CA LEU A 452 -14.19 10.93 -21.68
C LEU A 452 -15.06 10.90 -20.42
N PRO A 453 -16.35 11.27 -20.53
CA PRO A 453 -17.30 11.15 -19.43
C PRO A 453 -17.36 9.71 -18.90
N PRO A 454 -17.95 9.49 -17.72
CA PRO A 454 -18.10 8.15 -17.18
C PRO A 454 -18.62 7.16 -18.23
N VAL A 455 -17.90 6.07 -18.48
CA VAL A 455 -18.32 5.01 -19.38
C VAL A 455 -18.49 3.74 -18.56
N ASP A 456 -19.62 3.07 -18.72
CA ASP A 456 -19.76 1.69 -18.24
C ASP A 456 -18.77 0.80 -18.99
N ALA A 457 -18.47 -0.39 -18.47
CA ALA A 457 -17.59 -1.34 -19.15
C ALA A 457 -18.24 -1.79 -20.47
N ALA A 458 -18.15 -0.96 -21.51
CA ALA A 458 -18.73 -1.20 -22.80
C ALA A 458 -17.89 -2.25 -23.54
N PRO A 459 -18.51 -3.10 -24.38
CA PRO A 459 -17.74 -3.84 -25.37
C PRO A 459 -16.89 -2.85 -26.18
N GLN A 460 -15.66 -3.24 -26.52
CA GLN A 460 -14.66 -2.45 -27.26
C GLN A 460 -15.24 -1.72 -28.49
N SER A 461 -16.33 -2.24 -29.07
CA SER A 461 -17.05 -1.69 -30.22
C SER A 461 -17.66 -0.29 -30.07
N ARG A 462 -17.79 0.27 -28.85
CA ARG A 462 -18.30 1.64 -28.64
C ARG A 462 -17.21 2.68 -28.37
N MET A 463 -15.97 2.25 -28.12
CA MET A 463 -14.86 3.15 -27.86
C MET A 463 -14.16 3.45 -29.19
N PRO A 464 -13.89 4.73 -29.53
CA PRO A 464 -13.16 5.08 -30.75
C PRO A 464 -11.66 4.80 -30.61
N ALA A 465 -11.27 3.60 -30.18
CA ALA A 465 -9.88 3.22 -29.91
C ALA A 465 -9.54 1.85 -30.50
N ASP A 466 -8.32 1.74 -31.03
CA ASP A 466 -7.79 0.50 -31.60
C ASP A 466 -7.41 -0.51 -30.51
N SER A 467 -7.14 0.00 -29.30
CA SER A 467 -6.74 -0.80 -28.14
C SER A 467 -7.24 -0.18 -26.84
N VAL A 468 -7.57 -1.04 -25.87
CA VAL A 468 -7.98 -0.64 -24.51
C VAL A 468 -7.00 -1.23 -23.51
N ILE A 469 -6.45 -0.39 -22.64
CA ILE A 469 -5.58 -0.77 -21.52
C ILE A 469 -6.36 -0.62 -20.22
N ALA A 470 -6.57 -1.74 -19.51
CA ALA A 470 -7.13 -1.73 -18.16
C ALA A 470 -6.06 -1.26 -17.16
N ALA A 471 -6.02 0.04 -16.86
CA ALA A 471 -5.01 0.63 -15.99
C ALA A 471 -5.45 0.57 -14.52
N ARG A 472 -5.50 -0.64 -13.98
CA ARG A 472 -5.98 -0.95 -12.62
C ARG A 472 -5.00 -1.89 -11.92
N VAL A 473 -5.09 -1.95 -10.60
CA VAL A 473 -4.39 -2.98 -9.82
C VAL A 473 -5.32 -4.19 -9.75
N ALA A 474 -4.82 -5.38 -10.08
CA ALA A 474 -5.60 -6.60 -9.90
C ALA A 474 -5.99 -6.80 -8.44
N HIS A 475 -7.19 -7.34 -8.26
CA HIS A 475 -7.64 -7.78 -6.96
C HIS A 475 -6.77 -8.95 -6.46
N SER A 476 -6.30 -8.86 -5.23
CA SER A 476 -5.38 -9.84 -4.64
C SER A 476 -6.08 -10.99 -3.90
N GLY A 477 -7.40 -10.89 -3.69
CA GLY A 477 -8.23 -11.93 -3.07
C GLY A 477 -8.49 -13.15 -3.98
N LEU A 478 -9.02 -14.20 -3.37
CA LEU A 478 -9.06 -15.56 -3.93
C LEU A 478 -9.88 -15.68 -5.22
N SER A 479 -10.97 -14.93 -5.38
CA SER A 479 -11.82 -14.97 -6.58
C SER A 479 -11.09 -14.59 -7.87
N ARG A 480 -10.00 -13.80 -7.78
CA ARG A 480 -9.20 -13.36 -8.94
C ARG A 480 -7.73 -13.78 -8.87
N ASN A 481 -7.28 -14.37 -7.77
CA ASN A 481 -5.89 -14.74 -7.52
C ASN A 481 -5.69 -16.24 -7.18
N ALA A 482 -6.68 -17.10 -7.42
CA ALA A 482 -6.60 -18.55 -7.15
C ALA A 482 -5.79 -19.34 -8.22
N GLN A 483 -4.60 -18.85 -8.59
CA GLN A 483 -3.66 -19.55 -9.48
C GLN A 483 -2.33 -19.85 -8.78
N GLY A 484 -1.48 -20.67 -9.40
CA GLY A 484 -0.17 -21.04 -8.87
C GLY A 484 -0.25 -21.60 -7.44
N VAL A 485 0.68 -21.16 -6.57
CA VAL A 485 0.75 -21.62 -5.18
C VAL A 485 -0.52 -21.33 -4.38
N ILE A 486 -1.16 -20.17 -4.56
CA ILE A 486 -2.42 -19.84 -3.87
C ILE A 486 -3.54 -20.77 -4.32
N GLY A 487 -3.67 -21.01 -5.63
CA GLY A 487 -4.66 -21.94 -6.17
C GLY A 487 -4.45 -23.39 -5.70
N ASP A 488 -3.19 -23.83 -5.56
CA ASP A 488 -2.85 -25.17 -5.06
C ASP A 488 -3.19 -25.34 -3.57
N LEU A 489 -2.89 -24.32 -2.74
CA LEU A 489 -3.26 -24.28 -1.33
C LEU A 489 -4.79 -24.29 -1.15
N LEU A 490 -5.53 -23.51 -1.96
CA LEU A 490 -6.98 -23.44 -1.91
C LEU A 490 -7.64 -24.78 -2.25
N LYS A 491 -7.13 -25.48 -3.29
CA LYS A 491 -7.64 -26.81 -3.68
C LYS A 491 -7.44 -27.86 -2.59
N GLN A 492 -6.33 -27.78 -1.86
CA GLN A 492 -6.07 -28.63 -0.70
C GLN A 492 -6.92 -28.21 0.52
N GLY A 493 -7.50 -27.01 0.52
CA GLY A 493 -8.27 -26.45 1.62
C GLY A 493 -7.41 -26.06 2.82
N LEU A 494 -6.14 -25.74 2.56
CA LEU A 494 -5.19 -25.21 3.54
C LEU A 494 -5.38 -23.71 3.77
N ILE A 495 -6.15 -23.05 2.89
CA ILE A 495 -6.52 -21.65 2.97
C ILE A 495 -8.02 -21.49 2.64
N ARG A 496 -8.63 -20.42 3.14
CA ARG A 496 -10.01 -19.98 2.82
C ARG A 496 -10.09 -18.46 2.66
N ALA A 497 -11.17 -17.98 2.05
CA ALA A 497 -11.46 -16.55 1.98
C ALA A 497 -11.97 -16.06 3.35
N ALA A 498 -11.57 -14.87 3.75
CA ALA A 498 -12.09 -14.21 4.95
C ALA A 498 -13.57 -13.85 4.80
N HIS A 499 -13.94 -13.32 3.62
CA HIS A 499 -15.30 -12.90 3.29
C HIS A 499 -15.62 -13.21 1.82
N ALA A 500 -16.85 -12.89 1.40
CA ALA A 500 -17.19 -12.84 -0.02
C ALA A 500 -16.47 -11.67 -0.73
N TRP A 501 -16.45 -11.71 -2.06
CA TRP A 501 -15.98 -10.58 -2.87
C TRP A 501 -16.76 -9.30 -2.49
N PRO A 502 -16.10 -8.13 -2.34
CA PRO A 502 -14.70 -7.85 -2.68
C PRO A 502 -13.68 -7.97 -1.52
N ALA A 503 -14.06 -8.55 -0.38
CA ALA A 503 -13.20 -8.70 0.81
C ALA A 503 -12.63 -10.13 0.97
N ASP A 504 -12.47 -10.84 -0.14
CA ASP A 504 -12.13 -12.27 -0.23
C ASP A 504 -10.61 -12.55 -0.18
N GLY A 505 -9.85 -11.75 0.55
CA GLY A 505 -8.47 -12.07 0.92
C GLY A 505 -8.38 -13.34 1.74
N ILE A 506 -7.17 -13.91 1.83
CA ILE A 506 -6.94 -15.13 2.60
C ILE A 506 -7.12 -14.84 4.09
N GLU A 507 -7.92 -15.66 4.77
CA GLU A 507 -8.16 -15.52 6.20
C GLU A 507 -6.94 -15.99 7.01
N THR A 508 -6.52 -15.18 7.98
CA THR A 508 -5.40 -15.48 8.88
C THR A 508 -5.72 -15.14 10.32
N ASP A 509 -5.04 -15.80 11.26
CA ASP A 509 -5.13 -15.44 12.68
C ASP A 509 -4.28 -14.19 13.04
N GLN A 510 -4.09 -13.93 14.33
CA GLN A 510 -3.31 -12.76 14.80
C GLN A 510 -1.80 -12.88 14.52
N ALA A 511 -1.27 -14.10 14.40
CA ALA A 511 0.13 -14.35 14.07
C ALA A 511 0.37 -14.39 12.55
N GLY A 512 -0.68 -14.31 11.73
CA GLY A 512 -0.60 -14.42 10.28
C GLY A 512 -0.62 -15.86 9.78
N ARG A 513 -0.97 -16.85 10.63
CA ARG A 513 -1.16 -18.24 10.21
C ARG A 513 -2.41 -18.35 9.37
N ALA A 514 -2.30 -19.00 8.21
CA ALA A 514 -3.45 -19.19 7.33
C ALA A 514 -4.51 -20.06 7.98
N LEU A 515 -5.79 -19.75 7.79
CA LEU A 515 -6.89 -20.58 8.27
C LEU A 515 -7.32 -21.56 7.17
N ASP A 516 -7.52 -22.82 7.54
CA ASP A 516 -7.97 -23.87 6.64
C ASP A 516 -9.47 -23.78 6.32
N ARG A 517 -10.00 -24.69 5.49
CA ARG A 517 -11.43 -24.71 5.12
C ARG A 517 -12.39 -24.81 6.33
N HIS A 518 -11.92 -25.31 7.46
CA HIS A 518 -12.68 -25.46 8.70
C HIS A 518 -12.46 -24.29 9.68
N GLY A 519 -11.61 -23.33 9.35
CA GLY A 519 -11.26 -22.21 10.23
C GLY A 519 -10.20 -22.56 11.28
N SER A 520 -9.43 -23.63 11.07
CA SER A 520 -8.31 -23.99 11.96
C SER A 520 -7.00 -23.38 11.44
N PRO A 521 -6.16 -22.77 12.32
CA PRO A 521 -4.92 -22.15 11.89
C PRO A 521 -3.89 -23.22 11.49
N GLN A 522 -3.24 -23.01 10.34
CA GLN A 522 -2.15 -23.85 9.85
C GLN A 522 -0.91 -23.62 10.72
N PRO A 523 -0.30 -24.69 11.30
CA PRO A 523 0.82 -24.53 12.22
C PRO A 523 2.11 -24.06 11.54
N ARG A 524 2.23 -24.27 10.22
CA ARG A 524 3.50 -24.14 9.46
C ARG A 524 3.38 -23.23 8.23
N LEU A 525 2.27 -22.50 8.06
CA LEU A 525 2.00 -21.64 6.91
C LEU A 525 1.54 -20.26 7.35
N TRP A 526 2.37 -19.25 7.06
CA TRP A 526 2.08 -17.84 7.32
C TRP A 526 1.91 -17.07 6.02
N ILE A 527 0.95 -16.15 5.98
CA ILE A 527 0.66 -15.36 4.78
C ILE A 527 0.57 -13.88 5.18
N LEU A 528 1.33 -13.03 4.48
CA LEU A 528 1.36 -11.59 4.74
C LEU A 528 1.30 -10.78 3.45
N GLY A 529 0.86 -9.52 3.57
CA GLY A 529 0.82 -8.58 2.46
C GLY A 529 -0.50 -8.63 1.68
N PRO A 530 -0.54 -8.16 0.41
CA PRO A 530 -1.77 -7.94 -0.34
C PRO A 530 -2.73 -9.15 -0.44
N ALA A 531 -2.22 -10.38 -0.32
CA ALA A 531 -3.04 -11.59 -0.42
C ALA A 531 -4.06 -11.76 0.72
N ILE A 532 -3.88 -11.06 1.84
CA ILE A 532 -4.79 -11.09 3.00
C ILE A 532 -5.69 -9.85 3.09
N GLU A 533 -5.70 -8.98 2.07
CA GLU A 533 -6.58 -7.80 2.03
C GLU A 533 -8.05 -8.22 2.06
N GLY A 534 -8.79 -7.74 3.07
CA GLY A 534 -10.12 -8.24 3.40
C GLY A 534 -10.16 -8.90 4.78
N CYS A 535 -9.13 -9.69 5.11
CA CYS A 535 -8.91 -10.20 6.47
C CYS A 535 -8.29 -9.10 7.35
N THR A 536 -7.25 -8.45 6.82
CA THR A 536 -6.69 -7.22 7.39
C THR A 536 -6.80 -6.07 6.37
N PHE A 537 -6.62 -4.83 6.84
CA PHE A 537 -6.85 -3.65 6.01
C PHE A 537 -5.55 -2.92 5.66
N TYR A 538 -5.44 -2.58 4.37
CA TYR A 538 -4.37 -1.79 3.78
C TYR A 538 -3.00 -2.47 3.87
N ASN A 539 -2.85 -3.52 3.08
CA ASN A 539 -1.62 -4.31 2.96
C ASN A 539 -0.76 -3.94 1.74
N HIS A 540 -1.15 -2.90 1.00
CA HIS A 540 -0.57 -2.49 -0.29
C HIS A 540 0.54 -1.44 -0.18
N TYR A 541 1.42 -1.52 0.82
CA TYR A 541 2.44 -0.50 1.06
C TYR A 541 3.82 -1.06 1.42
N VAL A 542 4.85 -0.24 1.20
CA VAL A 542 6.24 -0.51 1.61
C VAL A 542 6.43 0.01 3.03
N PRO A 543 7.18 -0.70 3.89
CA PRO A 543 7.36 -0.28 5.28
C PRO A 543 7.95 1.12 5.44
N THR A 544 7.71 1.68 6.62
CA THR A 544 8.10 3.05 7.01
C THR A 544 9.12 2.97 8.15
N PRO A 545 9.95 4.00 8.37
CA PRO A 545 10.89 4.03 9.50
C PRO A 545 10.22 4.23 10.88
N ASP A 546 8.89 4.30 10.93
CA ASP A 546 8.12 4.46 12.16
C ASP A 546 8.23 3.20 13.04
N PRO A 547 8.57 3.31 14.34
CA PRO A 547 8.64 2.15 15.23
C PRO A 547 7.30 1.40 15.37
N THR A 548 6.18 2.06 15.04
CA THR A 548 4.84 1.48 15.04
C THR A 548 4.41 0.92 13.68
N CYS A 549 5.33 0.81 12.72
CA CYS A 549 5.02 0.32 11.38
C CYS A 549 4.40 -1.09 11.42
N HIS A 550 3.10 -1.17 11.12
CA HIS A 550 2.32 -2.41 11.21
C HIS A 550 2.96 -3.56 10.42
N ALA A 551 3.46 -3.29 9.21
CA ALA A 551 4.10 -4.28 8.35
C ALA A 551 5.29 -5.01 9.02
N LEU A 552 6.10 -4.28 9.78
CA LEU A 552 7.28 -4.80 10.46
C LEU A 552 6.88 -5.54 11.75
N ILE A 553 5.86 -5.03 12.46
CA ILE A 553 5.30 -5.69 13.64
C ILE A 553 4.65 -7.04 13.27
N GLU A 554 3.90 -7.10 12.17
CA GLU A 554 3.32 -8.35 11.66
C GLU A 554 4.41 -9.35 11.26
N ALA A 555 5.45 -8.89 10.57
CA ALA A 555 6.57 -9.75 10.19
C ALA A 555 7.25 -10.35 11.43
N ARG A 556 7.46 -9.53 12.46
CA ARG A 556 8.02 -9.99 13.73
C ARG A 556 7.15 -11.05 14.39
N ARG A 557 5.85 -10.80 14.56
CA ARG A 557 4.91 -11.74 15.18
C ARG A 557 4.84 -13.07 14.43
N ALA A 558 4.85 -13.02 13.09
CA ALA A 558 4.82 -14.21 12.27
C ALA A 558 6.12 -15.04 12.43
N VAL A 559 7.27 -14.38 12.53
CA VAL A 559 8.55 -15.04 12.78
C VAL A 559 8.64 -15.60 14.20
N GLU A 560 8.19 -14.85 15.22
CA GLU A 560 8.07 -15.35 16.61
C GLU A 560 7.25 -16.64 16.65
N SER A 561 6.05 -16.63 16.07
CA SER A 561 5.18 -17.80 15.98
C SER A 561 5.82 -18.98 15.24
N CYS A 562 6.60 -18.72 14.18
CA CYS A 562 7.30 -19.76 13.44
C CYS A 562 8.43 -20.39 14.25
N LEU A 563 9.26 -19.59 14.91
CA LEU A 563 10.39 -20.09 15.69
C LEU A 563 9.92 -20.86 16.94
N GLU A 564 8.86 -20.39 17.61
CA GLU A 564 8.22 -21.11 18.71
C GLU A 564 7.71 -22.49 18.27
N MET A 565 7.06 -22.56 17.11
CA MET A 565 6.59 -23.83 16.54
C MET A 565 7.74 -24.79 16.23
N LEU A 566 8.83 -24.30 15.62
CA LEU A 566 9.98 -25.14 15.31
C LEU A 566 10.67 -25.68 16.57
N ALA A 567 10.75 -24.87 17.64
CA ALA A 567 11.33 -25.28 18.92
C ALA A 567 10.49 -26.31 19.69
N ALA A 568 9.16 -26.23 19.61
CA ALA A 568 8.26 -27.17 20.29
C ALA A 568 8.42 -28.60 19.74
N HIS A 569 8.61 -28.75 18.43
CA HIS A 569 8.76 -30.05 17.76
C HIS A 569 10.03 -30.80 18.20
N VAL A 570 11.11 -30.06 18.49
CA VAL A 570 12.34 -30.64 19.05
C VAL A 570 12.05 -31.33 20.39
N SER A 571 11.20 -30.74 21.24
CA SER A 571 10.90 -31.26 22.58
C SER A 571 10.03 -32.53 22.56
N GLU A 572 9.11 -32.65 21.60
CA GLU A 572 8.24 -33.83 21.46
C GLU A 572 8.97 -35.04 20.86
N ASP A 573 9.86 -34.85 19.89
CA ASP A 573 10.70 -35.92 19.34
C ASP A 573 11.62 -36.54 20.42
N PHE A 574 12.11 -35.72 21.37
CA PHE A 574 12.85 -36.23 22.53
C PHE A 574 11.97 -37.08 23.47
N THR A 575 10.69 -36.74 23.65
CA THR A 575 9.81 -37.51 24.54
C THR A 575 9.38 -38.83 23.92
N HIS A 576 9.23 -38.90 22.59
CA HIS A 576 8.97 -40.15 21.87
C HIS A 576 10.21 -41.06 21.82
N SER A 577 11.40 -40.52 21.59
CA SER A 577 12.65 -41.32 21.57
C SER A 577 12.98 -41.98 22.92
N PHE A 578 12.52 -41.42 24.06
CA PHE A 578 12.69 -42.05 25.37
C PHE A 578 11.66 -43.16 25.67
N LYS A 579 10.50 -43.16 24.99
CA LYS A 579 9.47 -44.20 25.17
C LYS A 579 9.71 -45.46 24.34
N GLU A 580 10.61 -45.43 23.37
CA GLU A 580 11.02 -46.62 22.59
C GLU A 580 12.28 -47.31 23.13
N VAL A 581 12.86 -46.81 24.24
CA VAL A 581 14.07 -47.37 24.88
C VAL A 581 13.80 -47.86 26.32
N LEU A 582 12.53 -47.98 26.70
CA LEU A 582 12.07 -48.65 27.93
C LEU A 582 11.03 -49.70 27.54
#